data_AF-A0AAD0YIA9-F1
#
_entry.id   AF-A0AAD0YIA9-F1
#
_cell.length_a   1.000
_cell.length_b   1.000
_cell.length_c   1.000
_cell.angle_alpha   90.00
_cell.angle_beta   90.00
_cell.angle_gamma   90.00
#
_symmetry.space_group_name_H-M   'P 1'
#
loop_
_entity.id
_entity.type
_entity.pdbx_description
1 polymer ?
#
loop_
_entity_poly.entity_id
_entity_poly.type
_entity_poly.pdbx_seq_one_letter_code
_entity_poly.pdbx_strand_id
1 'polypeptide(L)'
;MNKILLIGAVVLGIQISAQCNPLNLPYTEDFESVTTPALPACSTIENAGSGNDWTTRQSAFTGIDSKALTYKYHSSNDANAWFFTPGLNLMSGVEYKLTYTYSGSGFDEKLKVAYGMNANSSSMTNQLADYPDIADEDIHTETVTFIPQTTGVYYMGFNCYSDADQFYLQVDDISVTTSQLSTSEVTNRNNGVKIYPNPFTEVISINKIENVRSISITDISGKLIKTFDKPSSDLYVKEIGSGIYMLKLEMKDGSQKVIKIIKK
;
A
#
# COMPACT_ATOMS: atom_id res chain seq x y z
N MET A 1 -41.29 4.64 58.43
CA MET A 1 -40.12 4.03 57.77
C MET A 1 -40.05 4.58 56.34
N ASN A 2 -39.23 5.61 56.11
CA ASN A 2 -39.02 6.18 54.78
C ASN A 2 -38.03 5.33 54.00
N LYS A 3 -38.49 4.66 52.93
CA LYS A 3 -37.61 4.03 51.94
C LYS A 3 -37.17 5.09 50.95
N ILE A 4 -35.91 5.54 51.08
CA ILE A 4 -35.22 6.35 50.09
C ILE A 4 -34.86 5.44 48.92
N LEU A 5 -35.41 5.72 47.74
CA LEU A 5 -35.09 5.05 46.49
C LEU A 5 -33.85 5.73 45.89
N LEU A 6 -32.68 5.11 45.99
CA LEU A 6 -31.48 5.55 45.27
C LEU A 6 -31.57 5.07 43.81
N ILE A 7 -31.78 6.01 42.89
CA ILE A 7 -31.61 5.77 41.46
C ILE A 7 -30.11 5.82 41.18
N GLY A 8 -29.50 4.66 40.99
CA GLY A 8 -28.12 4.57 40.52
C GLY A 8 -28.04 5.06 39.08
N ALA A 9 -27.42 6.22 38.87
CA ALA A 9 -27.06 6.67 37.52
C ALA A 9 -25.95 5.75 36.99
N VAL A 10 -26.29 4.91 36.01
CA VAL A 10 -25.30 4.17 35.22
C VAL A 10 -24.60 5.20 34.33
N VAL A 11 -23.42 5.63 34.75
CA VAL A 11 -22.51 6.38 33.86
C VAL A 11 -21.96 5.35 32.88
N LEU A 12 -22.63 5.18 31.74
CA LEU A 12 -22.07 4.51 30.57
C LEU A 12 -20.90 5.36 30.10
N GLY A 13 -19.69 4.99 30.55
CA GLY A 13 -18.46 5.55 30.01
C GLY A 13 -18.41 5.24 28.52
N ILE A 14 -18.66 6.25 27.69
CA ILE A 14 -18.40 6.18 26.26
C ILE A 14 -16.88 6.04 26.14
N GLN A 15 -16.41 4.81 25.90
CA GLN A 15 -15.06 4.57 25.43
C GLN A 15 -14.99 5.13 24.01
N ILE A 16 -14.52 6.36 23.88
CA ILE A 16 -14.16 6.93 22.59
C ILE A 16 -12.90 6.20 22.17
N SER A 17 -13.02 5.16 21.34
CA SER A 17 -11.86 4.61 20.65
C SER A 17 -11.27 5.75 19.83
N ALA A 18 -10.01 6.12 20.07
CA ALA A 18 -9.34 7.08 19.22
C ALA A 18 -9.32 6.52 17.80
N GLN A 19 -10.17 7.05 16.92
CA GLN A 19 -10.23 6.63 15.53
C GLN A 19 -8.88 6.96 14.89
N CYS A 20 -8.18 5.94 14.41
CA CYS A 20 -6.92 6.15 13.72
C CYS A 20 -7.14 6.92 12.43
N ASN A 21 -6.27 7.90 12.17
CA ASN A 21 -6.27 8.62 10.89
C ASN A 21 -5.81 7.67 9.77
N PRO A 22 -6.46 7.71 8.60
CA PRO A 22 -5.99 6.96 7.44
C PRO A 22 -4.55 7.33 7.05
N LEU A 23 -3.77 6.33 6.67
CA LEU A 23 -2.37 6.46 6.28
C LEU A 23 -2.23 6.70 4.77
N ASN A 24 -1.13 7.32 4.36
CA ASN A 24 -0.73 7.43 2.95
C ASN A 24 0.27 6.33 2.61
N LEU A 25 0.39 6.03 1.32
CA LEU A 25 1.38 5.07 0.81
C LEU A 25 2.79 5.68 0.72
N PRO A 26 3.86 4.86 0.79
CA PRO A 26 3.85 3.40 0.97
C PRO A 26 3.43 3.00 2.38
N TYR A 27 2.73 1.87 2.49
CA TYR A 27 2.43 1.21 3.77
C TYR A 27 3.15 -0.13 3.83
N THR A 28 3.71 -0.44 4.99
CA THR A 28 4.36 -1.73 5.28
C THR A 28 4.03 -2.18 6.69
N GLU A 29 3.87 -3.48 6.87
CA GLU A 29 3.73 -4.15 8.16
C GLU A 29 4.49 -5.48 8.13
N ASP A 30 5.50 -5.59 9.00
CA ASP A 30 6.37 -6.76 9.18
C ASP A 30 6.14 -7.44 10.54
N PHE A 31 5.20 -6.94 11.36
CA PHE A 31 4.85 -7.42 12.70
C PHE A 31 6.00 -7.48 13.72
N GLU A 32 7.23 -7.10 13.37
CA GLU A 32 8.40 -7.22 14.25
C GLU A 32 8.34 -6.27 15.45
N SER A 33 7.66 -5.13 15.26
CA SER A 33 7.52 -4.09 16.28
C SER A 33 6.50 -4.40 17.37
N VAL A 34 5.64 -5.41 17.19
CA VAL A 34 4.57 -5.70 18.16
C VAL A 34 5.06 -6.51 19.36
N THR A 35 4.31 -6.41 20.46
CA THR A 35 4.41 -7.35 21.59
C THR A 35 3.35 -8.43 21.41
N THR A 36 3.76 -9.64 21.00
CA THR A 36 2.84 -10.76 20.77
C THR A 36 2.05 -11.09 22.06
N PRO A 37 0.74 -11.37 21.98
CA PRO A 37 -0.05 -11.60 20.78
C PRO A 37 -0.77 -10.36 20.21
N ALA A 38 -0.40 -9.15 20.66
CA ALA A 38 -1.06 -7.92 20.24
C ALA A 38 -0.90 -7.67 18.73
N LEU A 39 -1.94 -7.12 18.13
CA LEU A 39 -1.92 -6.70 16.73
C LEU A 39 -1.27 -5.32 16.59
N PRO A 40 -0.77 -4.96 15.39
CA PRO A 40 -0.26 -3.62 15.13
C PRO A 40 -1.29 -2.54 15.44
N ALA A 41 -0.82 -1.38 15.89
CA ALA A 41 -1.70 -0.25 16.15
C ALA A 41 -2.51 0.10 14.89
N CYS A 42 -3.79 0.47 15.08
CA CYS A 42 -4.70 0.85 14.00
C CYS A 42 -5.09 -0.26 13.02
N SER A 43 -4.64 -1.49 13.22
CA SER A 43 -5.25 -2.66 12.58
C SER A 43 -6.55 -3.05 13.29
N THR A 44 -7.36 -3.89 12.65
CA THR A 44 -8.61 -4.39 13.21
C THR A 44 -8.78 -5.85 12.83
N ILE A 45 -9.45 -6.63 13.68
CA ILE A 45 -9.86 -8.00 13.36
C ILE A 45 -11.38 -8.14 13.46
N GLU A 46 -11.91 -9.11 12.75
CA GLU A 46 -13.29 -9.58 12.88
C GLU A 46 -13.32 -11.09 12.86
N ASN A 47 -13.92 -11.69 13.89
CA ASN A 47 -14.35 -13.07 13.83
C ASN A 47 -15.75 -13.12 13.23
N ALA A 48 -15.83 -13.45 11.94
CA ALA A 48 -17.10 -13.62 11.23
C ALA A 48 -17.63 -15.06 11.33
N GLY A 49 -17.01 -15.90 12.16
CA GLY A 49 -17.37 -17.30 12.37
C GLY A 49 -17.40 -17.69 13.84
N SER A 50 -16.95 -18.92 14.14
CA SER A 50 -16.85 -19.45 15.50
C SER A 50 -15.51 -20.14 15.79
N GLY A 51 -14.56 -20.04 14.86
CA GLY A 51 -13.17 -20.41 15.05
C GLY A 51 -12.42 -19.37 15.89
N ASN A 52 -11.09 -19.37 15.79
CA ASN A 52 -10.25 -18.44 16.55
C ASN A 52 -10.13 -17.07 15.87
N ASP A 53 -9.44 -16.15 16.54
CA ASP A 53 -9.03 -14.86 15.97
C ASP A 53 -7.61 -14.93 15.39
N TRP A 54 -7.30 -13.99 14.50
CA TRP A 54 -5.92 -13.68 14.17
C TRP A 54 -5.19 -13.10 15.38
N THR A 55 -3.96 -13.53 15.59
CA THR A 55 -3.05 -13.00 16.61
C THR A 55 -1.67 -12.82 16.01
N THR A 56 -0.78 -12.02 16.61
CA THR A 56 0.64 -12.09 16.23
C THR A 56 1.34 -13.17 17.03
N ARG A 57 2.27 -13.90 16.40
CA ARG A 57 3.06 -14.92 17.07
C ARG A 57 4.40 -15.06 16.37
N GLN A 58 5.45 -15.29 17.17
CA GLN A 58 6.66 -15.93 16.67
C GLN A 58 6.46 -17.44 16.76
N SER A 59 6.31 -18.10 15.62
CA SER A 59 6.00 -19.51 15.49
C SER A 59 7.10 -20.19 14.67
N ALA A 60 7.41 -21.45 14.97
CA ALA A 60 8.31 -22.27 14.15
C ALA A 60 7.56 -23.45 13.53
N PHE A 61 6.24 -23.31 13.33
CA PHE A 61 5.38 -24.36 12.78
C PHE A 61 5.00 -24.12 11.30
N THR A 62 5.41 -23.00 10.72
CA THR A 62 5.33 -22.72 9.28
C THR A 62 6.73 -22.36 8.78
N GLY A 63 6.87 -22.07 7.49
CA GLY A 63 8.12 -21.54 6.93
C GLY A 63 8.54 -20.19 7.50
N ILE A 64 7.63 -19.42 8.12
CA ILE A 64 7.90 -18.09 8.67
C ILE A 64 8.27 -18.20 10.17
N ASP A 65 9.54 -17.91 10.50
CA ASP A 65 10.12 -18.02 11.86
C ASP A 65 10.24 -16.68 12.62
N SER A 66 9.90 -15.57 11.96
CA SER A 66 9.72 -14.21 12.50
C SER A 66 8.39 -14.06 13.25
N LYS A 67 8.14 -12.89 13.85
CA LYS A 67 6.80 -12.55 14.31
C LYS A 67 5.94 -12.30 13.08
N ALA A 68 4.81 -12.99 12.98
CA ALA A 68 3.88 -12.80 11.88
C ALA A 68 2.43 -12.83 12.37
N LEU A 69 1.51 -12.35 11.53
CA LEU A 69 0.09 -12.55 11.72
C LEU A 69 -0.22 -14.04 11.58
N THR A 70 -0.80 -14.63 12.61
CA THR A 70 -0.94 -16.08 12.77
C THR A 70 -2.38 -16.44 13.14
N TYR A 71 -2.97 -17.34 12.36
CA TYR A 71 -4.18 -18.04 12.72
C TYR A 71 -3.79 -19.40 13.29
N LYS A 72 -4.25 -19.69 14.50
CA LYS A 72 -4.12 -21.01 15.11
C LYS A 72 -5.44 -21.75 14.92
N TYR A 73 -5.38 -23.00 14.48
CA TYR A 73 -6.54 -23.86 14.31
C TYR A 73 -7.48 -23.87 15.52
N HIS A 74 -8.77 -24.09 15.23
CA HIS A 74 -9.76 -24.49 16.21
C HIS A 74 -10.16 -25.94 15.91
N SER A 75 -10.20 -26.81 16.92
CA SER A 75 -10.36 -28.26 16.74
C SER A 75 -11.75 -28.71 16.25
N SER A 76 -12.72 -27.81 16.19
CA SER A 76 -14.12 -28.18 15.92
C SER A 76 -14.93 -27.15 15.13
N ASN A 77 -14.36 -25.97 14.87
CA ASN A 77 -15.06 -24.90 14.17
C ASN A 77 -14.16 -24.43 13.05
N ASP A 78 -14.73 -24.29 11.86
CA ASP A 78 -14.04 -23.72 10.71
C ASP A 78 -13.66 -22.27 11.00
N ALA A 79 -12.57 -21.83 10.40
CA ALA A 79 -12.12 -20.45 10.45
C ALA A 79 -13.06 -19.55 9.65
N ASN A 80 -13.28 -18.35 10.17
CA ASN A 80 -13.70 -17.21 9.36
C ASN A 80 -13.21 -15.95 10.08
N ALA A 81 -11.90 -15.81 10.11
CA ALA A 81 -11.21 -14.74 10.83
C ALA A 81 -10.63 -13.76 9.83
N TRP A 82 -10.96 -12.48 9.98
CA TRP A 82 -10.45 -11.40 9.16
C TRP A 82 -9.46 -10.55 9.96
N PHE A 83 -8.35 -10.20 9.32
CA PHE A 83 -7.48 -9.11 9.71
C PHE A 83 -7.61 -7.99 8.68
N PHE A 84 -7.62 -6.74 9.16
CA PHE A 84 -7.66 -5.54 8.34
C PHE A 84 -6.48 -4.64 8.69
N THR A 85 -5.77 -4.17 7.67
CA THR A 85 -4.77 -3.10 7.81
C THR A 85 -5.40 -1.84 8.40
N PRO A 86 -4.62 -0.82 8.81
CA PRO A 86 -5.14 0.53 8.94
C PRO A 86 -5.82 1.00 7.64
N GLY A 87 -6.68 2.01 7.76
CA GLY A 87 -7.26 2.66 6.58
C GLY A 87 -6.17 3.34 5.75
N LEU A 88 -6.19 3.14 4.45
CA LEU A 88 -5.23 3.67 3.49
C LEU A 88 -5.93 4.65 2.54
N ASN A 89 -5.36 5.83 2.33
CA ASN A 89 -5.86 6.80 1.37
C ASN A 89 -5.51 6.37 -0.05
N LEU A 90 -6.51 5.92 -0.81
CA LEU A 90 -6.36 5.50 -2.21
C LEU A 90 -7.20 6.38 -3.15
N MET A 91 -6.71 6.56 -4.37
CA MET A 91 -7.35 7.37 -5.40
C MET A 91 -7.96 6.49 -6.49
N SER A 92 -9.13 6.91 -6.98
CA SER A 92 -9.79 6.29 -8.12
C SER A 92 -8.88 6.28 -9.33
N GLY A 93 -8.81 5.15 -10.06
CA GLY A 93 -8.07 5.06 -11.32
C GLY A 93 -6.55 5.00 -11.18
N VAL A 94 -6.02 5.05 -9.95
CA VAL A 94 -4.59 4.78 -9.69
C VAL A 94 -4.41 3.30 -9.47
N GLU A 95 -3.42 2.71 -10.14
CA GLU A 95 -3.04 1.33 -9.91
C GLU A 95 -2.14 1.23 -8.68
N TYR A 96 -2.46 0.28 -7.82
CA TYR A 96 -1.71 -0.06 -6.61
C TYR A 96 -1.24 -1.50 -6.68
N LYS A 97 -0.22 -1.79 -5.89
CA LYS A 97 0.37 -3.11 -5.73
C LYS A 97 0.33 -3.49 -4.26
N LEU A 98 -0.31 -4.61 -3.96
CA LEU A 98 -0.25 -5.28 -2.67
C LEU A 98 0.73 -6.46 -2.79
N THR A 99 1.72 -6.50 -1.92
CA THR A 99 2.68 -7.59 -1.76
C THR A 99 2.56 -8.13 -0.34
N TYR A 100 2.65 -9.44 -0.15
CA TYR A 100 2.66 -10.09 1.16
C TYR A 100 3.30 -11.47 1.06
N THR A 101 3.77 -12.00 2.18
CA THR A 101 4.19 -13.39 2.32
C THR A 101 3.15 -14.17 3.11
N TYR A 102 3.05 -15.47 2.83
CA TYR A 102 2.24 -16.39 3.63
C TYR A 102 2.85 -17.79 3.62
N SER A 103 2.51 -18.58 4.65
CA SER A 103 2.97 -19.96 4.78
C SER A 103 1.97 -20.78 5.61
N GLY A 104 1.76 -22.03 5.21
CA GLY A 104 1.01 -23.02 5.98
C GLY A 104 1.94 -23.86 6.84
N SER A 105 1.37 -24.86 7.52
CA SER A 105 2.10 -25.80 8.38
C SER A 105 2.05 -27.24 7.87
N GLY A 106 1.85 -27.44 6.55
CA GLY A 106 1.66 -28.77 5.95
C GLY A 106 0.27 -29.40 6.13
N PHE A 107 -0.71 -28.64 6.63
CA PHE A 107 -2.14 -29.01 6.70
C PHE A 107 -2.92 -28.15 5.71
N ASP A 108 -4.16 -28.52 5.36
CA ASP A 108 -4.95 -27.86 4.31
C ASP A 108 -5.52 -26.50 4.78
N GLU A 109 -4.65 -25.48 4.85
CA GLU A 109 -5.00 -24.12 5.22
C GLU A 109 -5.55 -23.31 4.03
N LYS A 110 -6.36 -22.28 4.31
CA LYS A 110 -7.03 -21.49 3.28
C LYS A 110 -6.97 -19.99 3.59
N LEU A 111 -6.53 -19.20 2.62
CA LEU A 111 -6.35 -17.75 2.72
C LEU A 111 -7.07 -17.03 1.59
N LYS A 112 -7.86 -16.00 1.93
CA LYS A 112 -8.45 -15.08 0.95
C LYS A 112 -8.02 -13.66 1.24
N VAL A 113 -7.68 -12.92 0.19
CA VAL A 113 -7.24 -11.53 0.29
C VAL A 113 -8.18 -10.66 -0.53
N ALA A 114 -8.66 -9.57 0.06
CA ALA A 114 -9.63 -8.66 -0.55
C ALA A 114 -9.41 -7.23 -0.05
N TYR A 115 -10.10 -6.25 -0.65
CA TYR A 115 -10.11 -4.89 -0.12
C TYR A 115 -11.51 -4.26 -0.12
N GLY A 116 -11.72 -3.34 0.81
CA GLY A 116 -13.02 -2.72 1.07
C GLY A 116 -12.89 -1.34 1.70
N MET A 117 -13.99 -0.59 1.78
CA MET A 117 -14.01 0.77 2.34
C MET A 117 -14.25 0.81 3.86
N ASN A 118 -14.51 -0.34 4.48
CA ASN A 118 -14.61 -0.48 5.93
C ASN A 118 -13.83 -1.72 6.39
N ALA A 119 -13.32 -1.69 7.62
CA ALA A 119 -12.66 -2.83 8.27
C ALA A 119 -13.70 -3.85 8.78
N ASN A 120 -14.46 -4.45 7.86
CA ASN A 120 -15.32 -5.59 8.13
C ASN A 120 -15.51 -6.46 6.88
N SER A 121 -15.83 -7.74 7.10
CA SER A 121 -15.99 -8.80 6.11
C SER A 121 -17.01 -8.44 5.03
N SER A 122 -18.15 -7.83 5.41
CA SER A 122 -19.19 -7.41 4.47
C SER A 122 -18.73 -6.32 3.48
N SER A 123 -17.71 -5.56 3.83
CA SER A 123 -17.14 -4.53 2.96
C SER A 123 -16.06 -5.06 2.03
N MET A 124 -15.51 -6.26 2.27
CA MET A 124 -14.43 -6.89 1.50
C MET A 124 -14.94 -7.52 0.21
N THR A 125 -15.59 -6.71 -0.62
CA THR A 125 -16.27 -7.14 -1.85
C THR A 125 -15.35 -7.21 -3.07
N ASN A 126 -14.16 -6.60 -3.00
CA ASN A 126 -13.18 -6.62 -4.09
C ASN A 126 -12.11 -7.66 -3.79
N GLN A 127 -12.32 -8.91 -4.23
CA GLN A 127 -11.36 -10.00 -4.06
C GLN A 127 -10.09 -9.74 -4.88
N LEU A 128 -8.93 -9.95 -4.25
CA LEU A 128 -7.60 -9.81 -4.85
C LEU A 128 -6.96 -11.16 -5.15
N ALA A 129 -7.06 -12.10 -4.19
CA ALA A 129 -6.52 -13.45 -4.32
C ALA A 129 -7.31 -14.43 -3.46
N ASP A 130 -7.27 -15.71 -3.83
CA ASP A 130 -7.88 -16.80 -3.08
C ASP A 130 -7.02 -18.06 -3.21
N TYR A 131 -6.61 -18.60 -2.06
CA TYR A 131 -5.74 -19.77 -1.92
C TYR A 131 -6.51 -20.84 -1.13
N PRO A 132 -7.24 -21.73 -1.82
CA PRO A 132 -8.12 -22.72 -1.18
C PRO A 132 -7.40 -23.98 -0.70
N ASP A 133 -6.09 -24.08 -0.91
CA ASP A 133 -5.28 -25.28 -0.66
C ASP A 133 -3.80 -24.87 -0.41
N ILE A 134 -3.46 -24.54 0.83
CA ILE A 134 -2.08 -24.23 1.27
C ILE A 134 -1.62 -25.40 2.16
N ALA A 135 -1.14 -26.48 1.53
CA ALA A 135 -0.81 -27.74 2.20
C ALA A 135 0.69 -28.00 2.39
N ASP A 136 1.51 -26.95 2.32
CA ASP A 136 2.98 -27.02 2.50
C ASP A 136 3.47 -26.09 3.63
N GLU A 137 4.77 -26.13 3.89
CA GLU A 137 5.48 -25.26 4.85
C GLU A 137 6.36 -24.22 4.12
N ASP A 138 6.25 -24.10 2.80
CA ASP A 138 7.06 -23.16 2.03
C ASP A 138 6.61 -21.72 2.30
N ILE A 139 7.54 -20.77 2.15
CA ILE A 139 7.20 -19.35 2.16
C ILE A 139 6.78 -18.96 0.75
N HIS A 140 5.54 -18.54 0.60
CA HIS A 140 5.00 -18.00 -0.64
C HIS A 140 5.04 -16.47 -0.57
N THR A 141 5.55 -15.82 -1.62
CA THR A 141 5.49 -14.36 -1.77
C THR A 141 4.58 -14.01 -2.92
N GLU A 142 3.53 -13.25 -2.65
CA GLU A 142 2.54 -12.90 -3.66
C GLU A 142 2.50 -11.40 -3.92
N THR A 143 2.09 -11.06 -5.13
CA THR A 143 1.97 -9.67 -5.57
C THR A 143 0.78 -9.54 -6.50
N VAL A 144 -0.19 -8.73 -6.08
CA VAL A 144 -1.42 -8.46 -6.81
C VAL A 144 -1.53 -6.96 -7.08
N THR A 145 -2.00 -6.60 -8.27
CA THR A 145 -2.31 -5.20 -8.62
C THR A 145 -3.81 -4.96 -8.60
N PHE A 146 -4.21 -3.75 -8.24
CA PHE A 146 -5.62 -3.36 -8.18
C PHE A 146 -5.81 -1.87 -8.43
N ILE A 147 -7.01 -1.51 -8.90
CA ILE A 147 -7.41 -0.13 -9.17
C ILE A 147 -8.72 0.16 -8.44
N PRO A 148 -8.71 0.98 -7.37
CA PRO A 148 -9.92 1.45 -6.71
C PRO A 148 -10.83 2.19 -7.70
N GLN A 149 -12.13 1.90 -7.65
CA GLN A 149 -13.13 2.53 -8.53
C GLN A 149 -13.60 3.90 -8.01
N THR A 150 -13.34 4.20 -6.75
CA THR A 150 -13.64 5.49 -6.13
C THR A 150 -12.48 5.92 -5.23
N THR A 151 -12.22 7.22 -5.14
CA THR A 151 -11.25 7.78 -4.19
C THR A 151 -11.81 7.67 -2.78
N GLY A 152 -11.02 7.19 -1.83
CA GLY A 152 -11.47 7.04 -0.45
C GLY A 152 -10.46 6.31 0.43
N VAL A 153 -10.92 5.98 1.62
CA VAL A 153 -10.17 5.16 2.58
C VAL A 153 -10.50 3.70 2.31
N TYR A 154 -9.47 2.88 2.13
CA TYR A 154 -9.60 1.45 1.91
C TYR A 154 -8.78 0.65 2.92
N TYR A 155 -9.21 -0.57 3.16
CA TYR A 155 -8.61 -1.53 4.07
C TYR A 155 -8.27 -2.79 3.30
N MET A 156 -7.06 -3.30 3.46
CA MET A 156 -6.71 -4.62 2.93
C MET A 156 -7.12 -5.66 3.95
N GLY A 157 -7.89 -6.65 3.52
CA GLY A 157 -8.44 -7.73 4.34
C GLY A 157 -7.78 -9.07 4.03
N PHE A 158 -7.37 -9.78 5.08
CA PHE A 158 -6.81 -11.13 5.02
C PHE A 158 -7.69 -12.07 5.82
N ASN A 159 -8.26 -13.07 5.16
CA ASN A 159 -9.23 -13.99 5.73
C ASN A 159 -8.69 -15.40 5.79
N CYS A 160 -8.54 -15.93 7.01
CA CYS A 160 -8.41 -17.36 7.19
C CYS A 160 -9.81 -17.97 7.16
N TYR A 161 -10.03 -18.90 6.23
CA TYR A 161 -11.27 -19.66 6.08
C TYR A 161 -11.03 -21.17 6.02
N SER A 162 -9.91 -21.63 6.59
CA SER A 162 -9.58 -23.05 6.74
C SER A 162 -10.66 -23.82 7.47
N ASP A 163 -10.77 -25.11 7.18
CA ASP A 163 -11.68 -25.99 7.90
C ASP A 163 -11.22 -26.16 9.36
N ALA A 164 -12.07 -26.74 10.22
CA ALA A 164 -11.67 -27.11 11.56
C ALA A 164 -10.49 -28.09 11.57
N ASP A 165 -9.75 -28.13 12.67
CA ASP A 165 -8.70 -29.13 12.94
C ASP A 165 -7.55 -29.16 11.91
N GLN A 166 -7.27 -28.02 11.26
CA GLN A 166 -5.99 -27.80 10.58
C GLN A 166 -4.90 -27.46 11.62
N PHE A 167 -3.95 -26.57 11.34
CA PHE A 167 -2.91 -26.27 12.32
C PHE A 167 -2.49 -24.80 12.39
N TYR A 168 -1.66 -24.31 11.49
CA TYR A 168 -1.25 -22.90 11.47
C TYR A 168 -1.19 -22.33 10.05
N LEU A 169 -1.73 -21.12 9.91
CA LEU A 169 -1.56 -20.25 8.76
C LEU A 169 -0.91 -18.95 9.21
N GLN A 170 0.12 -18.51 8.51
CA GLN A 170 0.80 -17.23 8.77
C GLN A 170 0.79 -16.32 7.54
N VAL A 171 0.69 -15.01 7.79
CA VAL A 171 0.84 -13.93 6.81
C VAL A 171 1.84 -12.92 7.37
N ASP A 172 2.77 -12.48 6.54
CA ASP A 172 3.83 -11.52 6.92
C ASP A 172 4.14 -10.55 5.76
N ASP A 173 5.05 -9.61 5.99
CA ASP A 173 5.61 -8.67 5.01
C ASP A 173 4.56 -7.95 4.12
N ILE A 174 3.48 -7.48 4.73
CA ILE A 174 2.40 -6.80 4.01
C ILE A 174 2.91 -5.45 3.52
N SER A 175 2.82 -5.18 2.22
CA SER A 175 3.22 -3.92 1.61
C SER A 175 2.18 -3.43 0.59
N VAL A 176 1.75 -2.18 0.73
CA VAL A 176 0.91 -1.50 -0.26
C VAL A 176 1.66 -0.31 -0.83
N THR A 177 1.82 -0.30 -2.15
CA THR A 177 2.53 0.75 -2.88
C THR A 177 1.72 1.16 -4.11
N THR A 178 1.95 2.36 -4.63
CA THR A 178 1.45 2.71 -5.96
C THR A 178 2.18 1.85 -7.01
N SER A 179 1.45 1.17 -7.87
CA SER A 179 2.03 0.60 -9.09
C SER A 179 2.48 1.77 -9.93
N GLN A 180 3.79 1.94 -10.05
CA GLN A 180 4.34 2.97 -10.92
C GLN A 180 4.04 2.57 -12.37
N LEU A 181 2.92 3.02 -12.94
CA LEU A 181 2.87 3.31 -14.36
C LEU A 181 3.84 4.47 -14.57
N SER A 182 5.09 4.14 -14.89
CA SER A 182 6.25 5.03 -14.93
C SER A 182 5.91 6.52 -15.08
N THR A 183 5.83 7.20 -13.96
CA THR A 183 6.34 8.56 -13.83
C THR A 183 7.10 8.55 -12.52
N SER A 184 8.42 8.33 -12.56
CA SER A 184 9.25 8.48 -11.37
C SER A 184 9.11 9.92 -10.89
N GLU A 185 8.22 10.17 -9.94
CA GLU A 185 8.34 11.35 -9.10
C GLU A 185 9.69 11.25 -8.40
N VAL A 186 10.42 12.35 -8.47
CA VAL A 186 11.84 12.46 -8.18
C VAL A 186 12.07 12.33 -6.68
N THR A 187 12.07 11.11 -6.16
CA THR A 187 12.93 10.76 -5.02
C THR A 187 14.28 10.37 -5.59
N ASN A 188 15.13 11.38 -5.81
CA ASN A 188 16.60 11.35 -5.86
C ASN A 188 17.29 9.98 -6.05
N ARG A 189 16.90 9.17 -7.05
CA ARG A 189 17.81 8.22 -7.66
C ARG A 189 18.64 9.03 -8.63
N ASN A 190 19.84 9.34 -8.20
CA ASN A 190 20.83 10.13 -8.93
C ASN A 190 21.21 9.45 -10.26
N ASN A 191 20.37 9.53 -11.31
CA ASN A 191 20.79 9.19 -12.67
C ASN A 191 21.82 10.19 -13.24
N GLY A 192 22.26 11.17 -12.43
CA GLY A 192 23.33 12.11 -12.76
C GLY A 192 22.95 13.15 -13.83
N VAL A 193 21.71 13.13 -14.34
CA VAL A 193 21.18 14.12 -15.27
C VAL A 193 20.96 15.45 -14.54
N LYS A 194 21.65 16.48 -15.00
CA LYS A 194 21.78 17.86 -14.54
C LYS A 194 21.44 18.76 -15.72
N ILE A 195 20.86 19.91 -15.37
CA ILE A 195 20.39 20.89 -16.33
C ILE A 195 20.95 22.24 -15.95
N TYR A 196 21.52 22.96 -16.91
CA TYR A 196 22.13 24.26 -16.68
C TYR A 196 22.11 25.13 -17.95
N PRO A 197 22.08 26.47 -17.79
CA PRO A 197 21.81 27.17 -16.54
C PRO A 197 20.34 27.03 -16.13
N ASN A 198 20.04 27.14 -14.84
CA ASN A 198 18.69 27.35 -14.34
C ASN A 198 18.80 28.37 -13.20
N PRO A 199 18.31 29.61 -13.35
CA PRO A 199 17.51 30.13 -14.47
C PRO A 199 18.24 30.26 -15.82
N PHE A 200 17.51 30.20 -16.93
CA PHE A 200 18.05 30.30 -18.30
C PHE A 200 17.43 31.47 -19.09
N THR A 201 18.12 31.85 -20.16
CA THR A 201 17.66 32.74 -21.23
C THR A 201 17.92 31.97 -22.52
N GLU A 202 17.06 31.82 -23.52
CA GLU A 202 17.41 31.12 -24.79
C GLU A 202 17.77 29.61 -24.76
N VAL A 203 18.80 29.14 -24.03
CA VAL A 203 19.32 27.76 -24.13
C VAL A 203 19.36 27.05 -22.78
N ILE A 204 19.00 25.77 -22.79
CA ILE A 204 19.14 24.84 -21.68
C ILE A 204 20.05 23.69 -22.10
N SER A 205 21.15 23.48 -21.38
CA SER A 205 22.05 22.34 -21.58
C SER A 205 21.73 21.20 -20.63
N ILE A 206 21.81 19.97 -21.12
CA ILE A 206 21.50 18.74 -20.41
C ILE A 206 22.68 17.79 -20.54
N ASN A 207 23.25 17.36 -19.42
CA ASN A 207 24.28 16.31 -19.48
C ASN A 207 23.63 14.94 -19.65
N LYS A 208 24.41 13.99 -20.17
CA LYS A 208 23.98 12.61 -20.41
C LYS A 208 22.74 12.51 -21.31
N ILE A 209 22.63 13.38 -22.31
CA ILE A 209 21.50 13.43 -23.24
C ILE A 209 21.29 12.10 -23.98
N GLU A 210 22.36 11.31 -24.13
CA GLU A 210 22.32 9.97 -24.73
C GLU A 210 21.38 8.99 -24.01
N ASN A 211 21.06 9.24 -22.74
CA ASN A 211 20.11 8.43 -21.96
C ASN A 211 18.66 8.92 -22.09
N VAL A 212 18.45 10.10 -22.66
CA VAL A 212 17.14 10.73 -22.79
C VAL A 212 16.51 10.33 -24.13
N ARG A 213 15.26 9.86 -24.07
CA ARG A 213 14.45 9.51 -25.23
C ARG A 213 13.73 10.75 -25.76
N SER A 214 13.00 11.46 -24.91
CA SER A 214 12.22 12.63 -25.29
C SER A 214 12.21 13.67 -24.17
N ILE A 215 11.92 14.93 -24.53
CA ILE A 215 11.78 16.03 -23.58
C ILE A 215 10.53 16.83 -23.91
N SER A 216 9.75 17.19 -22.88
CA SER A 216 8.61 18.09 -23.00
C SER A 216 8.72 19.25 -22.01
N ILE A 217 8.27 20.43 -22.44
CA ILE A 217 8.17 21.64 -21.61
C ILE A 217 6.70 21.92 -21.41
N THR A 218 6.29 22.10 -20.15
CA THR A 218 4.93 22.48 -19.76
C THR A 218 4.96 23.73 -18.89
N ASP A 219 3.93 24.57 -18.96
CA ASP A 219 3.76 25.67 -18.00
C ASP A 219 3.20 25.17 -16.65
N ILE A 220 3.03 26.09 -15.69
CA ILE A 220 2.51 25.76 -14.35
C ILE A 220 1.06 25.23 -14.34
N SER A 221 0.30 25.44 -15.43
CA SER A 221 -1.06 24.93 -15.58
C SER A 221 -1.09 23.52 -16.21
N GLY A 222 0.09 22.97 -16.55
CA GLY A 222 0.23 21.68 -17.23
C GLY A 222 0.05 21.77 -18.75
N LYS A 223 -0.10 22.96 -19.32
CA LYS A 223 -0.21 23.13 -20.77
C LYS A 223 1.13 22.79 -21.42
N LEU A 224 1.09 21.90 -22.41
CA LEU A 224 2.25 21.56 -23.23
C LEU A 224 2.68 22.75 -24.09
N ILE A 225 3.94 23.15 -23.96
CA ILE A 225 4.54 24.28 -24.68
C ILE A 225 5.38 23.77 -25.86
N LYS A 226 6.23 22.75 -25.63
CA LYS A 226 7.14 22.21 -26.66
C LYS A 226 7.55 20.78 -26.35
N THR A 227 7.83 20.01 -27.41
CA THR A 227 8.35 18.64 -27.33
C THR A 227 9.58 18.47 -28.22
N PHE A 228 10.53 17.66 -27.77
CA PHE A 228 11.73 17.24 -28.49
C PHE A 228 11.81 15.71 -28.46
N ASP A 229 11.46 15.05 -29.57
CA ASP A 229 11.42 13.57 -29.64
C ASP A 229 12.81 12.92 -29.80
N LYS A 230 13.82 13.70 -30.19
CA LYS A 230 15.23 13.30 -30.31
C LYS A 230 16.12 14.50 -29.92
N PRO A 231 16.18 14.82 -28.61
CA PRO A 231 16.80 16.05 -28.16
C PRO A 231 18.31 16.04 -28.35
N SER A 232 18.88 17.20 -28.66
CA SER A 232 20.31 17.49 -28.54
C SER A 232 20.67 17.87 -27.10
N SER A 233 21.96 17.86 -26.76
CA SER A 233 22.44 18.28 -25.44
C SER A 233 22.03 19.70 -25.09
N ASP A 234 21.92 20.57 -26.10
CA ASP A 234 21.46 21.94 -25.97
C ASP A 234 20.05 22.08 -26.56
N LEU A 235 19.13 22.60 -25.76
CA LEU A 235 17.75 22.90 -26.14
C LEU A 235 17.58 24.39 -26.34
N TYR A 236 17.30 24.79 -27.58
CA TYR A 236 17.00 26.17 -27.94
C TYR A 236 15.50 26.45 -27.77
N VAL A 237 15.19 27.34 -26.83
CA VAL A 237 13.85 27.65 -26.31
C VAL A 237 13.70 29.17 -26.10
N LYS A 238 14.17 29.97 -27.06
CA LYS A 238 14.10 31.44 -27.02
C LYS A 238 12.67 31.96 -27.14
N GLU A 239 11.82 31.21 -27.82
CA GLU A 239 10.45 31.57 -28.17
C GLU A 239 9.45 31.57 -27.00
N ILE A 240 9.82 30.98 -25.86
CA ILE A 240 8.94 30.94 -24.68
C ILE A 240 9.17 32.18 -23.79
N GLY A 241 8.08 32.76 -23.28
CA GLY A 241 8.13 33.93 -22.40
C GLY A 241 8.79 33.64 -21.05
N SER A 242 9.22 34.69 -20.35
CA SER A 242 9.75 34.59 -18.99
C SER A 242 8.70 33.99 -18.04
N GLY A 243 9.12 33.07 -17.17
CA GLY A 243 8.18 32.34 -16.33
C GLY A 243 8.75 31.04 -15.74
N ILE A 244 7.90 30.35 -14.99
CA ILE A 244 8.18 29.02 -14.43
C ILE A 244 7.61 27.96 -15.35
N TYR A 245 8.41 26.95 -15.64
CA TYR A 245 8.01 25.80 -16.46
C TYR A 245 8.48 24.49 -15.81
N MET A 246 7.86 23.39 -16.20
CA MET A 246 8.32 22.05 -15.87
C MET A 246 8.89 21.39 -17.13
N LEU A 247 10.15 20.96 -17.04
CA LEU A 247 10.83 20.17 -18.04
C LEU A 247 10.70 18.70 -17.67
N LYS A 248 9.96 17.94 -18.46
CA LYS A 248 9.76 16.50 -18.28
C LYS A 248 10.64 15.76 -19.27
N LEU A 249 11.57 14.97 -18.75
CA LEU A 249 12.47 14.08 -19.48
C LEU A 249 11.90 12.67 -19.41
N GLU A 250 11.86 12.01 -20.55
CA GLU A 250 11.58 10.59 -20.63
C GLU A 250 12.86 9.87 -21.05
N MET A 251 13.28 8.90 -20.25
CA MET A 251 14.55 8.19 -20.43
C MET A 251 14.36 6.97 -21.32
N LYS A 252 15.45 6.49 -21.92
CA LYS A 252 15.43 5.27 -22.76
C LYS A 252 15.06 4.01 -21.99
N ASP A 253 15.34 3.96 -20.69
CA ASP A 253 14.93 2.87 -19.78
C ASP A 253 13.45 2.93 -19.39
N GLY A 254 12.71 3.92 -19.89
CA GLY A 254 11.28 4.12 -19.61
C GLY A 254 11.00 4.95 -18.36
N SER A 255 12.01 5.28 -17.54
CA SER A 255 11.85 6.19 -16.39
C SER A 255 11.58 7.63 -16.85
N GLN A 256 11.01 8.45 -15.97
CA GLN A 256 10.75 9.86 -16.25
C GLN A 256 11.35 10.74 -15.16
N LYS A 257 11.75 11.97 -15.52
CA LYS A 257 12.26 12.96 -14.57
C LYS A 257 11.64 14.31 -14.86
N VAL A 258 11.06 14.96 -13.85
CA VAL A 258 10.50 16.31 -13.96
C VAL A 258 11.40 17.29 -13.23
N ILE A 259 11.78 18.38 -13.90
CA ILE A 259 12.64 19.42 -13.35
C ILE A 259 11.97 20.78 -13.54
N LYS A 260 11.83 21.53 -12.45
CA LYS A 260 11.41 22.93 -12.50
C LYS A 260 12.51 23.78 -13.14
N ILE A 261 12.17 24.52 -14.18
CA ILE A 261 13.07 25.46 -14.86
C ILE A 261 12.48 26.88 -14.82
N ILE A 262 13.36 27.89 -14.79
CA ILE A 262 12.97 29.31 -14.71
C ILE A 262 13.55 30.04 -15.92
N LYS A 263 12.67 30.60 -16.77
CA LYS A 263 13.06 31.47 -17.88
C LYS A 263 13.11 32.92 -17.39
N LYS A 264 14.28 33.56 -17.54
CA LYS A 264 14.44 35.01 -17.41
C LYS A 264 14.07 35.73 -18.70
#